data_AF-W1XK08-F1
#
_entry.id   AF-W1XK08-F1
#
_cell.length_a   1.000
_cell.length_b   1.000
_cell.length_c   1.000
_cell.angle_alpha   90.00
_cell.angle_beta   90.00
_cell.angle_gamma   90.00
#
_symmetry.space_group_name_H-M   'P 1'
#
loop_
_entity.id
_entity.type
_entity.pdbx_description
1 polymer ?
#
loop_
_entity_poly.entity_id
_entity_poly.type
_entity_poly.pdbx_seq_one_letter_code
_entity_poly.pdbx_strand_id
1 'polypeptide(L)' 'CMTKDSLVTAPEGTSLEAAKAILSEHRIEKLPLVDGDGNLKGLITIKDIEKATKYPNAAKDGSGRLLVGAAVGVSQDLYD' A
#
# COMPACT_ATOMS: atom_id res chain seq x y z
N CYS A 1 6.42 -15.99 -14.98
CA CYS A 1 5.35 -16.92 -14.57
C CYS A 1 4.53 -16.24 -13.48
N MET A 2 3.19 -16.33 -13.51
CA MET A 2 2.32 -15.69 -12.52
C MET A 2 1.70 -16.78 -11.64
N THR A 3 1.72 -16.63 -10.33
CA THR A 3 1.11 -17.56 -9.37
C THR A 3 -0.40 -17.35 -9.37
N LYS A 4 -1.19 -18.34 -9.83
CA LYS A 4 -2.66 -18.25 -9.93
C LYS A 4 -3.39 -19.08 -8.88
N ASP A 5 -2.79 -20.18 -8.40
CA ASP A 5 -3.54 -21.23 -7.71
C ASP A 5 -3.60 -21.11 -6.18
N SER A 6 -2.98 -20.09 -5.58
CA SER A 6 -2.99 -19.89 -4.10
C SER A 6 -2.81 -18.42 -3.71
N LEU A 7 -3.52 -17.52 -4.37
CA LEU A 7 -3.50 -16.10 -4.03
C LEU A 7 -4.40 -15.85 -2.82
N VAL A 8 -3.79 -15.58 -1.67
CA VAL A 8 -4.52 -15.10 -0.48
C VAL A 8 -4.92 -13.66 -0.74
N THR A 9 -6.21 -13.35 -0.59
CA THR A 9 -6.78 -12.01 -0.77
C THR A 9 -7.60 -11.62 0.45
N ALA A 10 -7.83 -10.32 0.63
CA ALA A 10 -8.69 -9.80 1.69
C ALA A 10 -9.74 -8.82 1.10
N PRO A 11 -10.89 -8.65 1.75
CA PRO A 11 -11.92 -7.73 1.27
C PRO A 11 -11.46 -6.26 1.34
N GLU A 12 -12.01 -5.42 0.47
CA GLU A 12 -11.85 -3.98 0.58
C GLU A 12 -12.35 -3.46 1.94
N GLY A 13 -11.63 -2.49 2.53
CA GLY A 13 -11.92 -1.98 3.88
C GLY A 13 -11.28 -2.76 5.04
N THR A 14 -10.47 -3.79 4.75
CA THR A 14 -9.67 -4.49 5.78
C THR A 14 -8.76 -3.51 6.54
N SER A 15 -8.80 -3.52 7.87
CA SER A 15 -7.91 -2.68 8.70
C SER A 15 -6.45 -3.11 8.60
N LEU A 16 -5.53 -2.21 8.92
CA LEU A 16 -4.09 -2.48 8.89
C LEU A 16 -3.72 -3.61 9.86
N GLU A 17 -4.37 -3.69 11.02
CA GLU A 17 -4.17 -4.74 12.03
C GLU A 17 -4.61 -6.11 11.52
N ALA A 18 -5.80 -6.18 10.88
CA ALA A 18 -6.31 -7.41 10.30
C ALA A 18 -5.43 -7.87 9.13
N ALA A 19 -5.02 -6.95 8.26
CA ALA A 19 -4.09 -7.23 7.17
C ALA A 19 -2.74 -7.76 7.70
N LYS A 20 -2.21 -7.19 8.80
CA LYS A 20 -0.98 -7.66 9.43
C LYS A 20 -1.12 -9.09 9.96
N ALA A 21 -2.27 -9.43 10.55
CA ALA A 21 -2.55 -10.78 11.02
C ALA A 21 -2.53 -11.79 9.86
N ILE A 22 -3.25 -11.48 8.76
CA ILE A 22 -3.32 -12.33 7.55
C ILE A 22 -1.92 -12.51 6.91
N LEU A 23 -1.17 -11.42 6.74
CA LEU A 23 0.19 -11.45 6.19
C LEU A 23 1.12 -12.34 7.04
N SER A 24 0.97 -12.28 8.37
CA SER A 24 1.80 -13.05 9.32
C SER A 24 1.40 -14.53 9.38
N GLU A 25 0.10 -14.82 9.35
CA GLU A 25 -0.46 -16.18 9.38
C GLU A 25 -0.06 -16.97 8.13
N HIS A 26 -0.24 -16.37 6.95
CA HIS A 26 0.08 -17.01 5.68
C HIS A 26 1.55 -16.85 5.27
N ARG A 27 2.36 -16.09 6.01
CA ARG A 27 3.78 -15.79 5.74
C ARG A 27 4.01 -15.28 4.30
N ILE A 28 3.15 -14.37 3.85
CA ILE A 28 3.19 -13.77 2.52
C ILE A 28 3.57 -12.29 2.60
N GLU A 29 4.26 -11.77 1.59
CA GLU A 29 4.74 -10.37 1.60
C GLU A 29 3.68 -9.36 1.12
N LYS A 30 2.72 -9.81 0.31
CA LYS A 30 1.77 -8.98 -0.43
C LYS A 30 0.38 -9.54 -0.24
N LEU A 31 -0.55 -8.67 0.13
CA LEU A 31 -1.97 -8.99 0.32
C LEU A 31 -2.82 -8.12 -0.62
N PRO A 32 -3.31 -8.68 -1.74
CA PRO A 32 -4.24 -8.00 -2.62
C PRO A 32 -5.60 -7.82 -1.92
N LEU A 33 -6.17 -6.62 -2.06
CA LEU A 33 -7.52 -6.30 -1.61
C LEU A 33 -8.49 -6.40 -2.78
N VAL A 34 -9.56 -7.17 -2.61
CA VAL A 34 -10.57 -7.40 -3.66
C VAL A 34 -11.95 -6.95 -3.21
N ASP A 35 -12.78 -6.51 -4.16
CA ASP A 35 -14.21 -6.26 -3.92
C ASP A 35 -15.04 -7.56 -3.98
N GLY A 36 -16.36 -7.45 -3.77
CA GLY A 36 -17.29 -8.58 -3.80
C GLY A 36 -17.39 -9.29 -5.16
N ASP A 37 -17.02 -8.60 -6.24
CA ASP A 37 -16.98 -9.14 -7.61
C ASP A 37 -15.60 -9.70 -7.97
N GLY A 38 -14.63 -9.67 -7.05
CA GLY A 38 -13.28 -10.19 -7.24
C GLY A 38 -12.34 -9.23 -7.97
N ASN A 39 -12.70 -7.96 -8.14
CA ASN A 39 -11.81 -6.96 -8.75
C ASN A 39 -10.79 -6.43 -7.74
N LEU A 40 -9.55 -6.24 -8.19
CA LEU A 40 -8.47 -5.69 -7.38
C LEU A 40 -8.71 -4.21 -7.08
N LYS A 41 -8.81 -3.86 -5.80
CA LYS A 41 -8.99 -2.48 -5.31
C LYS A 41 -7.76 -1.92 -4.62
N GLY A 42 -6.86 -2.78 -4.16
CA GLY A 42 -5.66 -2.34 -3.46
C GLY A 42 -4.65 -3.44 -3.23
N LEU A 43 -3.51 -3.05 -2.66
CA LEU A 43 -2.42 -3.95 -2.31
C LEU A 43 -1.78 -3.45 -1.02
N ILE A 44 -1.71 -4.33 -0.01
CA ILE A 44 -0.96 -4.07 1.21
C ILE A 44 0.32 -4.88 1.17
N THR A 45 1.44 -4.28 1.60
CA THR A 45 2.71 -4.99 1.71
C THR A 45 3.21 -4.99 3.15
N ILE A 46 3.84 -6.10 3.56
CA ILE A 46 4.44 -6.21 4.91
C ILE A 46 5.55 -5.16 5.12
N LYS A 47 6.28 -4.83 4.06
CA LYS A 47 7.38 -3.84 4.09
C LYS A 47 6.89 -2.44 4.46
N ASP A 48 5.69 -2.05 4.04
CA ASP A 48 5.13 -0.74 4.39
C ASP A 48 4.76 -0.69 5.87
N ILE A 49 4.23 -1.79 6.43
CA ILE A 49 3.92 -1.92 7.86
C ILE A 49 5.20 -1.88 8.71
N GLU A 50 6.24 -2.59 8.29
CA GLU A 50 7.55 -2.57 8.94
C GLU A 50 8.18 -1.17 8.91
N LYS A 51 8.14 -0.49 7.77
CA LYS A 51 8.63 0.90 7.64
C LYS A 51 7.83 1.85 8.52
N ALA A 52 6.52 1.70 8.60
CA ALA A 52 5.69 2.52 9.50
C ALA A 52 6.05 2.32 10.97
N THR A 53 6.36 1.09 11.38
CA THR A 53 6.80 0.78 12.75
C THR A 53 8.23 1.29 13.02
N LYS A 54 9.14 1.13 12.05
CA LYS A 54 10.55 1.53 12.16
C LYS A 54 10.74 3.04 12.13
N TYR A 55 9.89 3.77 11.40
CA TYR A 55 9.95 5.21 11.21
C TYR A 55 8.64 5.88 11.67
N PRO A 56 8.37 5.94 12.98
CA PRO A 56 7.12 6.50 13.50
C PRO A 56 7.00 8.01 13.23
N ASN A 57 8.13 8.71 13.20
CA ASN A 57 8.19 10.16 12.92
C ASN A 57 8.41 10.47 11.43
N ALA A 58 8.09 9.52 10.53
CA ALA A 58 8.19 9.76 9.10
C ALA A 58 7.24 10.88 8.66
N ALA A 59 7.74 11.81 7.84
CA ALA A 59 6.95 12.88 7.25
C ALA A 59 5.92 12.29 6.28
N LYS A 60 4.67 12.15 6.74
CA LYS A 60 3.57 11.54 6.00
C LYS A 60 2.37 12.47 5.91
N ASP A 61 1.58 12.32 4.85
CA ASP A 61 0.28 12.97 4.70
C ASP A 61 -0.81 12.26 5.53
N GLY A 62 -2.04 12.80 5.53
CA GLY A 62 -3.18 12.20 6.22
C GLY A 62 -3.61 10.82 5.69
N SER A 63 -3.12 10.41 4.52
CA SER A 63 -3.32 9.09 3.93
C SER A 63 -2.13 8.13 4.17
N GLY A 64 -1.12 8.56 4.93
CA GLY A 64 0.06 7.76 5.28
C GLY A 64 1.15 7.70 4.20
N ARG A 65 1.07 8.49 3.13
CA ARG A 65 2.08 8.57 2.05
C ARG A 65 3.20 9.50 2.43
N LEU A 66 4.43 9.24 1.96
CA LEU A 66 5.57 10.12 2.23
C LEU A 66 5.38 11.49 1.58
N LEU A 67 5.69 12.55 2.33
CA LEU A 67 5.71 13.91 1.80
C LEU A 67 6.88 14.08 0.82
N VAL A 68 6.61 14.70 -0.32
CA VAL A 68 7.59 15.00 -1.36
C VAL A 68 7.46 16.46 -1.76
N GLY A 69 8.59 17.14 -1.96
CA GLY A 69 8.65 18.49 -2.49
C GLY A 69 9.35 18.50 -3.85
N ALA A 70 8.91 19.39 -4.73
CA ALA A 70 9.56 19.68 -6.01
C ALA A 70 9.64 21.20 -6.22
N ALA A 71 10.72 21.66 -6.83
CA ALA A 71 10.86 23.05 -7.24
C ALA A 71 10.44 23.20 -8.71
N VAL A 72 9.73 24.27 -9.02
CA VAL A 72 9.34 24.64 -10.39
C VAL A 72 9.92 26.00 -10.75
N GLY A 73 10.30 26.18 -12.01
CA GLY A 73 10.73 27.47 -12.54
C GLY A 73 9.56 28.45 -12.71
N VAL A 74 9.85 29.63 -13.27
CA VAL A 74 8.82 30.65 -13.60
C VAL A 74 8.56 30.77 -15.10
N SER A 75 9.22 29.94 -15.92
CA SER A 75 9.12 29.97 -17.38
C SER A 75 7.78 29.43 -17.89
N GLN A 76 7.35 29.90 -19.06
CA GLN A 76 6.06 29.54 -19.66
C GLN A 76 5.95 28.06 -20.05
N ASP A 77 7.08 27.38 -20.29
CA ASP A 77 7.16 25.95 -20.64
C ASP A 77 6.67 24.99 -19.54
N LEU A 78 6.23 25.50 -18.38
CA LEU A 78 5.71 24.71 -17.26
C LEU A 78 4.24 24.31 -17.38
N TYR A 79 3.49 24.95 -18.29
CA TYR A 79 2.04 24.77 -18.41
C TYR A 79 1.62 24.06 -19.72
N ASP A 80 2.58 23.68 -20.56
CA ASP A 80 2.35 22.97 -21.83
C ASP A 80 2.35 21.44 -21.67
#